data_AF-A0A2N9N350-F1
#
_entry.id   AF-A0A2N9N350-F1
#
_cell.length_a   1.000
_cell.length_b   1.000
_cell.length_c   1.000
_cell.angle_alpha   90.00
_cell.angle_beta   90.00
_cell.angle_gamma   90.00
#
_symmetry.space_group_name_H-M   'P 1'
#
loop_
_entity.id
_entity.type
_entity.pdbx_description
1 polymer ?
#
loop_
_entity_poly.entity_id
_entity_poly.type
_entity_poly.pdbx_seq_one_letter_code
_entity_poly.pdbx_strand_id
1 'polypeptide(L)'
;MQWNRSTAIGLAKVSCVKCRGIGIRPGRGGSEEPCNCVFRGVFRACWNRFRECVALGTHTSSVSLDLCNGSDGRRSYSRKREEYAADFCLVTRRALNDAEYRIFRFHYLLGADWKMCCRRLEMDRGSFFHEIYRLEQRLGRIFADLEPFPLYPLDEYFSRPQPGSRVLPSTPPVWGERSALHSLVA
;
A
#
# COMPACT_ATOMS: atom_id res chain seq x y z
N MET A 1 -8.43 -0.58 11.72
CA MET A 1 -7.60 0.19 12.69
C MET A 1 -8.48 1.21 13.42
N GLN A 2 -8.34 1.40 14.74
CA GLN A 2 -9.06 2.46 15.46
C GLN A 2 -8.25 3.75 15.44
N TRP A 3 -8.78 4.79 14.80
CA TRP A 3 -8.13 6.09 14.71
C TRP A 3 -8.45 6.95 15.94
N ASN A 4 -7.40 7.45 16.58
CA ASN A 4 -7.48 8.38 17.70
C ASN A 4 -6.30 9.36 17.65
N ARG A 5 -6.28 10.36 18.54
CA ARG A 5 -5.21 11.36 18.57
C ARG A 5 -3.80 10.75 18.73
N SER A 6 -3.63 9.71 19.54
CA SER A 6 -2.32 9.10 19.80
C SER A 6 -1.78 8.30 18.61
N THR A 7 -2.66 7.60 17.88
CA THR A 7 -2.27 6.86 16.65
C THR A 7 -2.03 7.80 15.46
N ALA A 8 -2.75 8.92 15.38
CA ALA A 8 -2.65 9.85 14.26
C ALA A 8 -1.50 10.86 14.37
N ILE A 9 -1.11 11.27 15.59
CA ILE A 9 -0.12 12.34 15.80
C ILE A 9 1.26 12.01 15.22
N GLY A 10 1.70 10.75 15.34
CA GLY A 10 3.01 10.32 14.81
C GLY A 10 3.10 10.33 13.28
N LEU A 11 1.96 10.31 12.59
CA LEU A 11 1.86 10.34 11.13
C LEU A 11 1.52 11.74 10.59
N ALA A 12 1.13 12.66 11.47
CA ALA A 12 0.66 13.97 11.06
C ALA A 12 1.83 14.85 10.57
N LYS A 13 1.60 15.59 9.48
CA LYS A 13 2.55 16.63 9.06
C LYS A 13 2.46 17.80 10.03
N VAL A 14 3.57 18.14 10.69
CA VAL A 14 3.66 19.25 11.67
C VAL A 14 3.12 20.56 11.09
N SER A 15 3.49 20.89 9.85
CA SER A 15 3.02 22.09 9.14
C SER A 15 1.70 21.90 8.36
N CYS A 16 0.88 20.91 8.73
CA CYS A 16 -0.42 20.73 8.08
C CYS A 16 -1.38 21.84 8.48
N VAL A 17 -1.83 22.66 7.52
CA VAL A 17 -2.78 23.75 7.77
C VAL A 17 -4.14 23.23 8.27
N LYS A 18 -4.52 22.00 7.88
CA LYS A 18 -5.84 21.42 8.23
C LYS A 18 -5.92 20.91 9.67
N CYS A 19 -4.91 20.18 10.15
CA CYS A 19 -4.92 19.59 11.50
C CYS A 19 -3.90 20.21 12.45
N ARG A 20 -3.07 21.17 11.98
CA ARG A 20 -2.03 21.85 12.77
C ARG A 20 -1.08 20.88 13.50
N GLY A 21 -0.77 19.76 12.87
CA GLY A 21 0.10 18.72 13.44
C GLY A 21 -0.59 17.74 14.41
N ILE A 22 -1.89 17.88 14.69
CA ILE A 22 -2.62 16.98 15.62
C ILE A 22 -2.95 15.64 14.95
N GLY A 23 -3.17 15.64 13.63
CA GLY A 23 -3.51 14.43 12.86
C GLY A 23 -4.99 14.10 12.79
N ILE A 24 -5.81 14.62 13.70
CA ILE A 24 -7.27 14.46 13.70
C ILE A 24 -7.94 15.77 13.26
N ARG A 25 -9.11 15.66 12.63
CA ARG A 25 -9.99 16.78 12.27
C ARG A 25 -11.42 16.49 12.76
N PRO A 26 -12.20 17.52 13.13
CA PRO A 26 -13.63 17.35 13.35
C PRO A 26 -14.30 17.01 12.00
N GLY A 27 -14.98 15.87 11.97
CA GLY A 27 -15.83 15.39 10.89
C GLY A 27 -17.27 15.88 11.02
N ARG A 28 -18.14 15.37 10.16
CA ARG A 28 -19.58 15.69 10.24
C ARG A 28 -20.18 14.97 11.45
N GLY A 29 -21.10 15.65 12.16
CA GLY A 29 -21.80 15.08 13.31
C GLY A 29 -20.94 14.89 14.57
N GLY A 30 -19.85 15.64 14.73
CA GLY A 30 -18.97 15.53 15.91
C GLY A 30 -18.05 14.31 15.91
N SER A 31 -18.03 13.53 14.83
CA SER A 31 -17.07 12.43 14.65
C SER A 31 -15.65 12.96 14.52
N GLU A 32 -14.67 12.28 15.12
CA GLU A 32 -13.26 12.56 14.89
C GLU A 32 -12.76 11.74 13.68
N GLU A 33 -12.21 12.41 12.67
CA GLU A 33 -11.65 11.73 11.50
C GLU A 33 -10.14 11.99 11.37
N PRO A 34 -9.36 11.02 10.86
CA PRO A 34 -7.99 11.28 10.46
C PRO A 34 -7.90 12.35 9.39
N CYS A 35 -6.91 13.22 9.51
CA CYS A 35 -6.60 14.19 8.49
C CYS A 35 -5.98 13.51 7.27
N ASN A 36 -6.23 14.04 6.08
CA ASN A 36 -5.60 13.58 4.84
C ASN A 36 -4.05 13.54 4.91
N CYS A 37 -3.40 14.38 5.73
CA CYS A 37 -1.95 14.29 5.89
C CYS A 37 -1.48 12.99 6.58
N VAL A 38 -2.32 12.42 7.46
CA VAL A 38 -2.06 11.14 8.13
C VAL A 38 -2.07 10.01 7.12
N PHE A 39 -3.08 9.94 6.26
CA PHE A 39 -3.13 8.93 5.19
C PHE A 39 -1.94 9.04 4.23
N ARG A 40 -1.48 10.26 3.92
CA ARG A 40 -0.25 10.45 3.15
C ARG A 40 0.98 9.91 3.89
N GLY A 41 1.02 10.05 5.21
CA GLY A 41 2.03 9.45 6.08
C GLY A 41 1.99 7.91 6.03
N VAL A 42 0.80 7.32 6.15
CA VAL A 42 0.58 5.88 6.01
C VAL A 42 1.10 5.38 4.68
N PHE A 43 0.69 6.02 3.58
CA PHE A 43 1.16 5.64 2.24
C PHE A 43 2.69 5.66 2.14
N ARG A 44 3.35 6.69 2.67
CA ARG A 44 4.81 6.78 2.65
C ARG A 44 5.48 5.69 3.48
N ALA A 45 4.92 5.36 4.64
CA ALA A 45 5.41 4.26 5.46
C ALA A 45 5.34 2.94 4.68
N CYS A 46 4.19 2.65 4.06
CA CYS A 46 4.00 1.46 3.24
C CYS A 46 4.92 1.44 2.01
N TRP A 47 5.04 2.56 1.29
CA TRP A 47 5.90 2.66 0.12
C TRP A 47 7.39 2.54 0.46
N ASN A 48 7.85 3.14 1.56
CA ASN A 48 9.22 2.96 2.04
C ASN A 48 9.49 1.48 2.36
N ARG A 49 8.56 0.82 3.05
CA ARG A 49 8.67 -0.61 3.34
C ARG A 49 8.69 -1.46 2.07
N PHE A 50 7.84 -1.14 1.10
CA PHE A 50 7.84 -1.79 -0.21
C PHE A 50 9.20 -1.65 -0.91
N ARG A 51 9.80 -0.45 -0.89
CA ARG A 51 11.12 -0.21 -1.47
C ARG A 51 12.21 -1.03 -0.77
N GLU A 52 12.16 -1.16 0.54
CA GLU A 52 13.06 -2.04 1.28
C GLU A 52 12.91 -3.50 0.85
N CYS A 53 11.67 -3.99 0.73
CA CYS A 53 11.38 -5.35 0.27
C CYS A 53 11.92 -5.62 -1.14
N VAL A 54 11.72 -4.67 -2.07
CA VAL A 54 12.23 -4.81 -3.45
C VAL A 54 13.75 -4.71 -3.51
N ALA A 55 14.37 -3.77 -2.77
CA ALA A 55 15.82 -3.62 -2.74
C ALA A 55 16.53 -4.85 -2.16
N LEU A 56 15.92 -5.50 -1.17
CA LEU A 56 16.41 -6.75 -0.57
C LEU A 56 16.00 -8.00 -1.35
N GLY A 57 15.16 -7.86 -2.39
CA GLY A 57 14.64 -8.95 -3.21
C GLY A 57 15.63 -9.48 -4.26
N THR A 58 16.88 -9.00 -4.27
CA THR A 58 17.96 -9.62 -5.06
C THR A 58 18.24 -11.06 -4.63
N HIS A 59 17.91 -11.39 -3.38
CA HIS A 59 17.93 -12.74 -2.84
C HIS A 59 16.57 -13.10 -2.27
N THR A 60 16.13 -14.34 -2.47
CA THR A 60 14.93 -14.86 -1.80
C THR A 60 15.10 -14.79 -0.30
N SER A 61 14.11 -14.22 0.40
CA SER A 61 14.17 -14.07 1.85
C SER A 61 14.04 -15.41 2.57
N SER A 62 14.52 -15.46 3.80
CA SER A 62 14.33 -16.63 4.66
C SER A 62 12.85 -16.87 4.92
N VAL A 63 12.42 -18.11 4.77
CA VAL A 63 11.05 -18.51 5.12
C VAL A 63 10.85 -18.35 6.63
N SER A 64 9.81 -17.62 7.03
CA SER A 64 9.38 -17.54 8.43
C SER A 64 8.32 -18.62 8.70
N LEU A 65 8.44 -19.30 9.83
CA LEU A 65 7.40 -20.19 10.32
C LEU A 65 6.44 -19.39 11.20
N ASP A 66 5.21 -19.21 10.75
CA ASP A 66 4.15 -18.54 11.49
C ASP A 66 3.28 -19.58 12.20
N LEU A 67 3.06 -19.41 13.50
CA LEU A 67 2.19 -20.28 14.27
C LEU A 67 0.73 -19.83 14.14
N CYS A 68 -0.04 -20.55 13.34
CA CYS A 68 -1.45 -20.24 13.11
C CYS A 68 -2.34 -20.91 14.16
N ASN A 69 -3.33 -20.19 14.68
CA ASN A 69 -4.40 -20.80 15.46
C ASN A 69 -5.51 -21.27 14.49
N GLY A 70 -5.52 -22.57 14.18
CA GLY A 70 -6.51 -23.21 13.32
C GLY A 70 -6.60 -24.72 13.57
N SER A 71 -7.70 -25.34 13.18
CA SER A 71 -7.97 -26.78 13.38
C SER A 71 -7.07 -27.70 12.55
N ASP A 72 -6.68 -27.26 11.34
CA ASP A 72 -5.98 -28.10 10.33
C ASP A 72 -4.46 -27.91 10.28
N GLY A 73 -3.87 -27.17 11.21
CA GLY A 73 -2.41 -27.02 11.25
C GLY A 73 -1.97 -25.77 11.99
N ARG A 74 -1.05 -25.97 12.95
CA ARG A 74 -0.52 -24.90 13.81
C ARG A 74 0.64 -24.12 13.18
N ARG A 75 0.93 -24.32 11.89
CA ARG A 75 2.16 -23.88 11.24
C ARG A 75 1.87 -23.48 9.80
N SER A 76 2.20 -22.25 9.43
CA SER A 76 2.30 -21.82 8.03
C SER A 76 3.71 -21.32 7.75
N TYR A 77 4.13 -21.46 6.50
CA TYR A 77 5.43 -20.96 6.03
C TYR A 77 5.16 -19.73 5.18
N SER A 78 5.73 -18.61 5.58
CA SER A 78 5.50 -17.32 4.94
C SER A 78 6.80 -16.72 4.44
N ARG A 79 6.72 -15.91 3.40
CA ARG A 79 7.80 -15.05 2.93
C ARG A 79 7.30 -13.61 2.96
N LYS A 80 7.28 -13.05 4.17
CA LYS A 80 6.59 -11.78 4.46
C LYS A 80 7.03 -10.62 3.56
N ARG A 81 8.28 -10.58 3.10
CA ARG A 81 8.76 -9.49 2.24
C ARG A 81 8.16 -9.59 0.83
N GLU A 82 8.18 -10.79 0.27
CA GLU A 82 7.61 -11.11 -1.04
C GLU A 82 6.09 -10.99 -1.03
N GLU A 83 5.45 -11.49 0.03
CA GLU A 83 4.00 -11.33 0.27
C GLU A 83 3.63 -9.84 0.35
N TYR A 84 4.35 -9.05 1.15
CA TYR A 84 4.08 -7.62 1.29
C TYR A 84 4.22 -6.88 -0.05
N ALA A 85 5.27 -7.19 -0.82
CA ALA A 85 5.50 -6.57 -2.12
C ALA A 85 4.39 -6.95 -3.13
N ALA A 86 3.93 -8.20 -3.10
CA ALA A 86 2.82 -8.66 -3.93
C ALA A 86 1.51 -8.00 -3.54
N ASP A 87 1.16 -7.98 -2.25
CA ASP A 87 -0.07 -7.38 -1.75
C ASP A 87 -0.10 -5.87 -2.01
N PHE A 88 1.01 -5.16 -1.78
CA PHE A 88 1.13 -3.73 -2.09
C PHE A 88 0.83 -3.45 -3.57
N CYS A 89 1.42 -4.21 -4.48
CA CYS A 89 1.18 -4.08 -5.92
C CYS A 89 -0.27 -4.43 -6.30
N LEU A 90 -0.80 -5.53 -5.76
CA LEU A 90 -2.13 -6.04 -6.08
C LEU A 90 -3.23 -5.08 -5.60
N VAL A 91 -3.15 -4.66 -4.34
CA VAL A 91 -4.09 -3.69 -3.75
C VAL A 91 -4.03 -2.38 -4.51
N THR A 92 -2.83 -1.87 -4.80
CA THR A 92 -2.69 -0.61 -5.53
C THR A 92 -3.29 -0.71 -6.94
N ARG A 93 -3.07 -1.82 -7.65
CA ARG A 93 -3.65 -2.00 -8.98
C ARG A 93 -5.17 -2.08 -8.95
N ARG A 94 -5.77 -2.69 -7.92
CA ARG A 94 -7.23 -2.77 -7.76
C ARG A 94 -7.85 -1.45 -7.32
N ALA A 95 -7.12 -0.65 -6.53
CA ALA A 95 -7.61 0.61 -5.99
C ALA A 95 -7.64 1.75 -7.01
N LEU A 96 -6.74 1.73 -7.99
CA LEU A 96 -6.54 2.82 -8.95
C LEU A 96 -7.14 2.50 -10.32
N ASN A 97 -7.68 3.52 -10.98
CA ASN A 97 -8.02 3.42 -12.40
C ASN A 97 -6.76 3.42 -13.29
N ASP A 98 -6.90 3.21 -14.60
CA ASP A 98 -5.75 3.09 -15.49
C ASP A 98 -4.91 4.37 -15.60
N ALA A 99 -5.52 5.55 -15.56
CA ALA A 99 -4.80 6.82 -15.62
C ALA A 99 -4.00 7.06 -14.32
N GLU A 100 -4.64 6.88 -13.17
CA GLU A 100 -4.06 6.94 -11.83
C GLU A 100 -2.90 5.93 -11.70
N TYR A 101 -3.11 4.70 -12.16
CA TYR A 101 -2.11 3.66 -12.09
C TYR A 101 -0.90 3.94 -12.99
N ARG A 102 -1.08 4.59 -14.15
CA ARG A 102 0.05 5.04 -14.99
C ARG A 102 0.90 6.06 -14.27
N ILE A 103 0.29 7.09 -13.67
CA ILE A 103 1.01 8.09 -12.85
C ILE A 103 1.77 7.39 -11.72
N PHE A 104 1.07 6.52 -10.99
CA PHE A 104 1.65 5.75 -9.89
C PHE A 104 2.84 4.90 -10.35
N ARG A 105 2.70 4.15 -11.44
CA ARG A 105 3.75 3.28 -11.97
C ARG A 105 5.00 4.06 -12.36
N PHE A 106 4.85 5.16 -13.11
CA PHE A 106 6.01 5.96 -13.52
C PHE A 106 6.74 6.57 -12.32
N HIS A 107 6.00 7.16 -11.39
CA HIS A 107 6.63 7.87 -10.28
C HIS A 107 7.14 6.94 -9.17
N TYR A 108 6.34 5.98 -8.72
CA TYR A 108 6.62 5.18 -7.53
C TYR A 108 7.25 3.81 -7.81
N LEU A 109 6.89 3.14 -8.91
CA LEU A 109 7.44 1.82 -9.25
C LEU A 109 8.71 1.92 -10.09
N LEU A 110 8.74 2.83 -11.07
CA LEU A 110 9.91 3.06 -11.93
C LEU A 110 10.86 4.13 -11.38
N GLY A 111 10.43 4.93 -10.41
CA GLY A 111 11.26 5.96 -9.78
C GLY A 111 11.56 7.16 -10.68
N ALA A 112 10.73 7.45 -11.69
CA ALA A 112 10.95 8.58 -12.58
C ALA A 112 10.78 9.93 -11.86
N ASP A 113 11.66 10.88 -12.19
CA ASP A 113 11.55 12.26 -11.71
C ASP A 113 10.27 12.93 -12.23
N TRP A 114 9.72 13.86 -11.46
CA TRP A 114 8.47 14.57 -11.79
C TRP A 114 8.56 15.26 -13.16
N LYS A 115 9.75 15.75 -13.56
CA LYS A 115 9.99 16.36 -14.88
C LYS A 115 9.83 15.37 -16.02
N MET A 116 10.18 14.09 -15.82
CA MET A 116 9.99 13.04 -16.80
C MET A 116 8.53 12.61 -16.85
N CYS A 117 7.88 12.46 -15.70
CA CYS A 117 6.46 12.16 -15.61
C CYS A 117 5.61 13.22 -16.33
N CYS A 118 5.86 14.51 -16.08
CA CYS A 118 5.13 15.61 -16.73
C CYS A 118 5.28 15.58 -18.26
N ARG A 119 6.50 15.30 -18.75
CA ARG A 119 6.75 15.15 -20.19
C ARG A 119 6.08 13.93 -20.80
N ARG A 120 6.11 12.78 -20.11
CA ARG A 120 5.60 11.50 -20.63
C ARG A 120 4.08 11.39 -20.58
N LEU A 121 3.46 12.03 -19.59
CA LEU A 121 2.02 11.99 -19.32
C LEU A 121 1.31 13.26 -19.78
N GLU A 122 2.04 14.21 -20.36
CA GLU A 122 1.51 15.48 -20.88
C GLU A 122 0.73 16.27 -19.81
N MET A 123 1.31 16.36 -18.60
CA MET A 123 0.71 17.03 -17.45
C MET A 123 1.54 18.24 -17.00
N ASP A 124 0.88 19.26 -16.47
CA ASP A 124 1.56 20.36 -15.81
C ASP A 124 2.05 19.96 -14.40
N ARG A 125 3.03 20.73 -13.89
CA ARG A 125 3.63 20.50 -12.57
C ARG A 125 2.59 20.53 -11.45
N GLY A 126 1.65 21.47 -11.49
CA GLY A 126 0.64 21.64 -10.45
C GLY A 126 -0.28 20.43 -10.39
N SER A 127 -0.88 20.08 -11.53
CA SER A 127 -1.76 18.91 -11.67
C SER A 127 -1.06 17.63 -11.25
N PHE A 128 0.21 17.43 -11.63
CA PHE A 128 0.98 16.26 -11.20
C PHE A 128 1.09 16.13 -9.68
N PHE A 129 1.47 17.19 -8.97
CA PHE A 129 1.56 17.14 -7.50
C PHE A 129 0.20 17.02 -6.82
N HIS A 130 -0.84 17.62 -7.40
CA HIS A 130 -2.21 17.44 -6.91
C HIS A 130 -2.67 15.99 -7.04
N GLU A 131 -2.39 15.34 -8.17
CA GLU A 131 -2.69 13.93 -8.38
C GLU A 131 -1.89 13.03 -7.45
N ILE A 132 -0.58 13.27 -7.28
CA ILE A 132 0.22 12.55 -6.26
C ILE A 132 -0.43 12.65 -4.89
N TYR A 133 -0.82 13.86 -4.45
CA TYR A 133 -1.41 14.03 -3.13
C TYR A 133 -2.74 13.29 -3.00
N ARG A 134 -3.54 13.22 -4.06
CA ARG A 134 -4.79 12.44 -4.10
C ARG A 134 -4.52 10.94 -4.02
N LEU A 135 -3.55 10.44 -4.79
CA LEU A 135 -3.11 9.04 -4.76
C LEU A 135 -2.61 8.63 -3.38
N GLU A 136 -1.68 9.40 -2.78
CA GLU A 136 -1.15 9.15 -1.44
C GLU A 136 -2.29 9.08 -0.40
N GLN A 137 -3.26 9.98 -0.49
CA GLN A 137 -4.41 10.02 0.44
C GLN A 137 -5.32 8.80 0.28
N ARG A 138 -5.67 8.46 -0.96
CA ARG A 138 -6.60 7.37 -1.27
C ARG A 138 -5.99 6.02 -0.92
N LEU A 139 -4.76 5.77 -1.38
CA LEU A 139 -4.05 4.52 -1.09
C LEU A 139 -3.75 4.38 0.40
N GLY A 140 -3.28 5.44 1.05
CA GLY A 140 -3.02 5.41 2.49
C GLY A 140 -4.25 5.08 3.32
N ARG A 141 -5.44 5.56 2.91
CA ARG A 141 -6.70 5.17 3.54
C ARG A 141 -7.03 3.70 3.31
N ILE A 142 -6.96 3.25 2.06
CA ILE A 142 -7.23 1.84 1.71
C ILE A 142 -6.28 0.91 2.47
N PHE A 143 -4.99 1.20 2.54
CA PHE A 143 -4.00 0.37 3.22
C PHE A 143 -4.28 0.19 4.71
N ALA A 144 -4.89 1.18 5.38
CA ALA A 144 -5.25 1.11 6.79
C ALA A 144 -6.65 0.51 7.05
N ASP A 145 -7.56 0.66 6.09
CA ASP A 145 -8.97 0.23 6.19
C ASP A 145 -9.21 -1.17 5.59
N LEU A 146 -8.20 -1.78 4.95
CA LEU A 146 -8.29 -3.13 4.39
C LEU A 146 -8.64 -4.18 5.47
N GLU A 147 -9.66 -4.98 5.19
CA GLU A 147 -10.03 -6.16 5.97
C GLU A 147 -10.09 -7.39 5.07
N PRO A 148 -9.70 -8.59 5.54
CA PRO A 148 -9.25 -8.92 6.90
C PRO A 148 -7.76 -8.64 7.20
N PHE A 149 -6.96 -8.33 6.16
CA PHE A 149 -5.51 -8.15 6.27
C PHE A 149 -5.08 -6.74 5.83
N PRO A 150 -4.91 -5.80 6.78
CA PRO A 150 -4.47 -4.45 6.44
C PRO A 150 -2.96 -4.41 6.12
N LEU A 151 -2.56 -3.52 5.21
CA LEU A 151 -1.14 -3.27 4.89
C LEU A 151 -0.48 -2.32 5.90
N TYR A 152 -1.28 -1.60 6.69
CA TYR A 152 -0.85 -0.74 7.76
C TYR A 152 -1.73 -0.96 9.00
N PRO A 153 -1.17 -1.07 10.22
CA PRO A 153 0.22 -0.85 10.62
C PRO A 153 1.23 -1.91 10.13
N LEU A 154 2.48 -1.50 9.89
CA LEU A 154 3.52 -2.40 9.37
C LEU A 154 3.91 -3.49 10.37
N ASP A 155 4.03 -3.12 11.65
CA ASP A 155 4.30 -4.06 12.73
C ASP A 155 3.23 -5.15 12.79
N GLU A 156 1.95 -4.80 12.60
CA GLU A 156 0.88 -5.80 12.52
C GLU A 156 1.04 -6.72 11.30
N TYR A 157 1.32 -6.18 10.10
CA TYR A 157 1.49 -7.02 8.91
C TYR A 157 2.65 -8.03 9.06
N PHE A 158 3.80 -7.55 9.53
CA PHE A 158 5.01 -8.37 9.63
C PHE A 158 5.07 -9.24 10.89
N SER A 159 4.29 -8.93 11.94
CA SER A 159 4.26 -9.71 13.18
C SER A 159 3.07 -10.67 13.27
N ARG A 160 2.00 -10.49 12.48
CA ARG A 160 0.85 -11.41 12.51
C ARG A 160 1.28 -12.79 12.01
N PRO A 161 1.12 -13.85 12.83
CA PRO A 161 0.94 -15.18 12.27
C PRO A 161 -0.35 -15.09 11.45
N GLN A 162 -0.31 -15.42 10.16
CA GLN A 162 -1.51 -15.37 9.31
C GLN A 162 -2.63 -16.18 9.99
N PRO A 163 -3.68 -15.57 10.59
CA PRO A 163 -4.73 -16.34 11.21
C PRO A 163 -5.45 -17.07 10.08
N GLY A 164 -5.47 -18.40 10.19
CA GLY A 164 -5.99 -19.36 9.23
C GLY A 164 -6.47 -18.70 7.95
N SER A 165 -5.61 -18.68 6.92
CA SER A 165 -6.10 -18.53 5.57
C SER A 165 -7.20 -19.60 5.42
N ARG A 166 -8.47 -19.21 5.54
CA ARG A 166 -9.39 -19.62 4.50
C ARG A 166 -8.69 -19.11 3.27
N VAL A 167 -7.91 -19.99 2.65
CA VAL A 167 -7.75 -20.00 1.23
C VAL A 167 -9.21 -19.88 0.77
N LEU A 168 -9.69 -18.65 0.56
CA LEU A 168 -10.70 -18.45 -0.46
C LEU A 168 -10.09 -19.21 -1.61
N PRO A 169 -10.71 -20.31 -2.08
CA PRO A 169 -10.15 -21.04 -3.18
C PRO A 169 -9.77 -19.96 -4.17
N SER A 170 -8.47 -19.83 -4.44
CA SER A 170 -8.05 -19.17 -5.65
C SER A 170 -8.74 -20.05 -6.68
N THR A 171 -9.95 -19.66 -7.10
CA THR A 171 -10.41 -20.00 -8.41
C THR A 171 -9.21 -19.60 -9.24
N PRO A 172 -8.44 -20.58 -9.77
CA PRO A 172 -7.34 -20.21 -10.62
C PRO A 172 -7.96 -19.27 -11.64
N PRO A 173 -7.34 -18.12 -11.96
CA PRO A 173 -7.77 -17.41 -13.14
C PRO A 173 -7.85 -18.49 -14.22
N VAL A 174 -9.02 -18.64 -14.83
CA VAL A 174 -9.18 -19.58 -15.94
C VAL A 174 -8.15 -19.09 -16.94
N TRP A 175 -7.01 -19.77 -16.99
CA TRP A 175 -5.97 -19.54 -17.96
C TRP A 175 -6.56 -20.06 -19.26
N GLY A 176 -7.46 -19.27 -19.85
CA GLY A 176 -7.84 -19.40 -21.23
C GLY A 176 -6.55 -19.25 -22.01
N GLU A 177 -6.10 -20.38 -22.56
CA GLU A 177 -4.94 -20.54 -23.41
C GLU A 177 -4.79 -19.36 -24.36
N ARG A 178 -3.91 -18.42 -24.02
CA ARG A 178 -3.24 -17.57 -25.01
C ARG A 178 -1.77 -17.47 -24.63
N SER A 179 -1.06 -18.40 -25.26
CA SER A 179 0.30 -18.30 -25.76
C SER A 179 0.85 -16.88 -25.92
N ALA A 180 2.19 -16.82 -25.84
CA ALA A 180 3.09 -15.70 -26.11
C ALA A 180 3.45 -14.81 -24.90
N LEU A 181 4.28 -15.40 -24.03
CA LEU A 181 5.57 -14.78 -23.71
C LEU A 181 6.14 -14.10 -24.96
N HIS A 182 6.27 -12.77 -24.94
CA HIS A 182 7.39 -12.02 -25.51
C HIS A 182 7.09 -10.51 -25.30
N SER A 183 8.14 -9.76 -24.95
CA SER A 183 8.20 -8.28 -24.94
C SER A 183 7.94 -7.59 -23.59
N LEU A 184 8.74 -7.93 -22.59
CA LEU A 184 9.23 -6.97 -21.60
C LEU A 184 10.73 -6.79 -21.83
N VAL A 185 11.08 -5.70 -22.51
CA VAL A 185 12.37 -4.97 -22.63
C VAL A 185 12.53 -4.51 -24.09
N ALA A 186 11.93 -3.36 -24.38
CA ALA A 186 12.35 -2.35 -25.35
C ALA A 186 11.53 -1.07 -25.08
#